data_AF-A0A382P488-F1
#
_entry.id   AF-A0A382P488-F1
#
_cell.length_a   1.000
_cell.length_b   1.000
_cell.length_c   1.000
_cell.angle_alpha   90.00
_cell.angle_beta   90.00
_cell.angle_gamma   90.00
#
_symmetry.space_group_name_H-M   'P 1'
#
loop_
_entity.id
_entity.type
_entity.pdbx_description
1 polymer ?
#
loop_
_entity_poly.entity_id
_entity_poly.type
_entity_poly.pdbx_seq_one_letter_code
_entity_poly.pdbx_strand_id
1 'polypeptide(L)'
;MNSLDIVARRSGGLLLSLLLIFIAGVNFSFIFSVNKIATEAGVPFFAYVFWYTFGAGAVLFVIAAIRRELPRVDFIHLRAYGVAAALGIAFPFALLAFVAPKLPSGVAVLLVILTPAFTYLFSLLARLERIHFMSISGLVLGVAGVLFIV
;
A
#
# COMPACT_ATOMS: atom_id res chain seq x y z
N MET A 1 35.11 14.20 -5.44
CA MET A 1 33.68 14.36 -5.07
C MET A 1 33.63 14.91 -3.67
N ASN A 2 33.07 16.10 -3.48
CA ASN A 2 33.15 16.84 -2.21
C ASN A 2 32.01 16.45 -1.25
N SER A 3 32.27 16.54 0.05
CA SER A 3 31.32 16.19 1.12
C SER A 3 30.02 17.02 1.11
N LEU A 4 30.08 18.25 0.58
CA LEU A 4 28.92 19.15 0.43
C LEU A 4 27.94 18.68 -0.66
N ASP A 5 28.42 18.05 -1.73
CA ASP A 5 27.57 17.55 -2.82
C ASP A 5 26.74 16.34 -2.39
N ILE A 6 27.28 15.52 -1.49
CA ILE A 6 26.60 14.35 -0.91
C ILE A 6 25.46 14.80 0.00
N VAL A 7 25.69 15.81 0.83
CA VAL A 7 24.67 16.36 1.75
C VAL A 7 23.57 17.11 1.00
N ALA A 8 23.92 17.86 -0.07
CA ALA A 8 22.94 18.53 -0.92
C ALA A 8 22.04 17.55 -1.69
N ARG A 9 22.59 16.44 -2.22
CA ARG A 9 21.79 15.34 -2.81
C ARG A 9 20.93 14.62 -1.77
N ARG A 10 21.45 14.43 -0.55
CA ARG A 10 20.71 13.80 0.56
C ARG A 10 19.51 14.65 1.01
N SER A 11 19.69 15.97 1.12
CA SER A 11 18.67 16.92 1.58
C SER A 11 17.59 17.19 0.52
N GLY A 12 17.96 17.36 -0.76
CA GLY A 12 16.99 17.44 -1.85
C GLY A 12 16.18 16.15 -2.02
N GLY A 13 16.81 14.98 -1.82
CA GLY A 13 16.14 13.69 -1.79
C GLY A 13 15.24 13.49 -0.57
N LEU A 14 15.61 14.04 0.60
CA LEU A 14 14.82 13.97 1.83
C LEU A 14 13.51 14.76 1.71
N LEU A 15 13.55 16.00 1.20
CA LEU A 15 12.33 16.79 1.00
C LEU A 15 11.37 16.08 0.03
N LEU A 16 11.89 15.57 -1.09
CA LEU A 16 11.09 14.79 -2.03
C LEU A 16 10.51 13.53 -1.37
N SER A 17 11.30 12.81 -0.58
CA SER A 17 10.85 11.60 0.12
C SER A 17 9.75 11.93 1.15
N LEU A 18 9.92 13.01 1.92
CA LEU A 18 8.92 13.48 2.88
C LEU A 18 7.62 13.89 2.17
N LEU A 19 7.72 14.61 1.05
CA LEU A 19 6.57 14.97 0.23
C LEU A 19 5.86 13.73 -0.32
N LEU A 20 6.60 12.73 -0.81
CA LEU A 20 6.03 11.48 -1.31
C LEU A 20 5.31 10.70 -0.21
N ILE A 21 5.89 10.60 0.99
CA ILE A 21 5.26 9.94 2.14
C ILE A 21 4.02 10.72 2.59
N PHE A 22 4.08 12.05 2.61
CA PHE A 22 2.92 12.89 2.95
C PHE A 22 1.77 12.69 1.95
N ILE A 23 2.06 12.75 0.64
CA ILE A 23 1.07 12.52 -0.41
C ILE A 23 0.51 11.10 -0.31
N ALA A 24 1.35 10.09 -0.07
CA ALA A 24 0.91 8.71 0.13
C ALA A 24 0.00 8.56 1.35
N GLY A 25 0.31 9.22 2.47
CA GLY A 25 -0.53 9.24 3.66
C GLY A 25 -1.90 9.88 3.41
N VAL A 26 -1.92 11.05 2.76
CA VAL A 26 -3.17 11.72 2.36
C VAL A 26 -3.99 10.82 1.44
N ASN A 27 -3.36 10.23 0.42
CA ASN A 27 -4.03 9.34 -0.51
C ASN A 27 -4.65 8.12 0.20
N PHE A 28 -3.90 7.50 1.12
CA PHE A 28 -4.38 6.37 1.91
C PHE A 28 -5.57 6.72 2.81
N SER A 29 -5.55 7.88 3.48
CA SER A 29 -6.69 8.32 4.30
C SER A 29 -7.93 8.65 3.47
N PHE A 30 -7.75 9.20 2.26
CA PHE A 30 -8.86 9.51 1.35
C PHE A 30 -9.64 8.26 0.91
N ILE A 31 -8.95 7.11 0.77
CA ILE A 31 -9.59 5.85 0.37
C ILE A 31 -10.77 5.50 1.29
N PHE A 32 -10.64 5.66 2.60
CA PHE A 32 -11.74 5.34 3.54
C PHE A 32 -12.97 6.23 3.35
N SER A 33 -12.75 7.53 3.13
CA SER A 33 -13.84 8.49 2.93
C SER A 33 -14.55 8.25 1.60
N VAL A 34 -13.78 8.04 0.52
CA VAL A 34 -14.34 7.75 -0.81
C VAL A 34 -15.07 6.41 -0.81
N ASN A 35 -14.52 5.38 -0.16
CA ASN A 35 -15.17 4.07 -0.03
C ASN A 35 -16.52 4.19 0.67
N LYS A 36 -16.61 5.00 1.74
CA LYS A 36 -17.86 5.24 2.46
C LYS A 36 -18.90 5.87 1.54
N ILE A 37 -18.55 6.94 0.82
CA ILE A 37 -19.45 7.62 -0.12
C ILE A 37 -19.90 6.67 -1.24
N ALA A 38 -18.98 5.88 -1.80
CA ALA A 38 -19.29 4.91 -2.85
C ALA A 38 -20.24 3.81 -2.35
N THR A 39 -20.07 3.37 -1.10
CA THR A 39 -20.94 2.38 -0.45
C THR A 39 -22.33 2.97 -0.21
N GLU A 40 -22.43 4.21 0.29
CA GLU A 40 -23.71 4.90 0.49
C GLU A 40 -24.45 5.15 -0.84
N ALA A 41 -23.72 5.40 -1.93
CA ALA A 41 -24.26 5.52 -3.28
C ALA A 41 -24.67 4.17 -3.91
N GLY A 42 -24.46 3.04 -3.21
CA GLY A 42 -24.82 1.71 -3.70
C GLY A 42 -23.90 1.17 -4.79
N VAL A 43 -22.70 1.73 -4.95
CA VAL A 43 -21.73 1.25 -5.95
C VAL A 43 -21.23 -0.15 -5.56
N PRO A 44 -21.31 -1.14 -6.46
CA PRO A 44 -20.78 -2.47 -6.17
C PRO A 44 -19.27 -2.43 -5.86
N PHE A 45 -18.84 -3.12 -4.81
CA PHE A 45 -17.45 -3.14 -4.36
C PHE A 45 -16.45 -3.50 -5.47
N PHE A 46 -16.75 -4.54 -6.26
CA PHE A 46 -15.89 -4.97 -7.36
C PHE A 46 -15.80 -3.91 -8.48
N ALA A 47 -16.90 -3.22 -8.79
CA ALA A 47 -16.89 -2.16 -9.79
C ALA A 47 -16.04 -0.98 -9.33
N TYR A 48 -16.13 -0.62 -8.05
CA TYR A 48 -15.32 0.43 -7.45
C TYR A 48 -13.81 0.10 -7.52
N VAL A 49 -13.41 -1.10 -7.06
CA VAL A 49 -12.01 -1.54 -7.08
C VAL A 49 -11.47 -1.62 -8.52
N PHE A 50 -12.29 -2.10 -9.46
CA PHE A 50 -11.95 -2.14 -10.88
C PHE A 50 -11.63 -0.75 -11.43
N TRP A 51 -12.53 0.22 -11.26
CA TRP A 51 -12.32 1.57 -11.78
C TRP A 51 -11.15 2.29 -11.10
N TYR A 52 -10.98 2.09 -9.79
CA TYR A 52 -9.85 2.64 -9.04
C TYR A 52 -8.51 2.11 -9.57
N THR A 53 -8.38 0.78 -9.71
CA THR A 53 -7.14 0.16 -10.19
C THR A 53 -6.87 0.41 -11.67
N PHE A 54 -7.92 0.42 -12.49
CA PHE A 54 -7.84 0.77 -13.90
C PHE A 54 -7.39 2.24 -14.09
N GLY A 55 -7.97 3.17 -13.34
CA GLY A 55 -7.59 4.57 -13.37
C GLY A 55 -6.13 4.79 -12.97
N ALA A 56 -5.69 4.17 -11.86
CA ALA A 56 -4.29 4.22 -11.45
C ALA A 56 -3.34 3.63 -12.51
N GLY A 57 -3.70 2.47 -13.09
CA GLY A 57 -2.95 1.84 -14.16
C GLY A 57 -2.85 2.69 -15.43
N ALA A 58 -3.96 3.33 -15.83
CA ALA A 58 -4.02 4.21 -17.00
C ALA A 58 -3.14 5.46 -16.80
N VAL A 59 -3.19 6.09 -15.62
CA VAL A 59 -2.33 7.23 -15.29
C VAL A 59 -0.85 6.83 -15.33
N LEU A 60 -0.50 5.70 -14.71
CA LEU A 60 0.88 5.18 -14.75
C LEU A 60 1.32 4.85 -16.18
N PHE A 61 0.43 4.29 -17.00
CA PHE A 61 0.71 4.00 -18.40
C PHE A 61 0.98 5.27 -19.22
N VAL A 62 0.18 6.33 -19.04
CA VAL A 62 0.40 7.64 -19.67
C VAL A 62 1.74 8.22 -19.25
N ILE A 63 2.07 8.18 -17.95
CA ILE A 63 3.36 8.68 -17.44
C ILE A 63 4.52 7.87 -18.03
N ALA A 64 4.40 6.54 -18.09
CA ALA A 64 5.41 5.65 -18.67
C ALA A 64 5.62 5.94 -20.16
N ALA A 65 4.53 6.19 -20.91
CA ALA A 65 4.57 6.58 -22.32
C ALA A 65 5.29 7.93 -22.52
N ILE A 66 4.98 8.93 -21.70
CA ILE A 66 5.65 10.24 -21.73
C ILE A 66 7.15 10.10 -21.45
N ARG A 67 7.52 9.24 -20.48
CA ARG A 67 8.91 8.96 -20.12
C ARG A 67 9.64 8.05 -21.11
N ARG A 68 8.94 7.49 -22.10
CA ARG A 68 9.44 6.46 -23.03
C ARG A 68 9.97 5.20 -22.32
N GLU A 69 9.47 4.94 -21.13
CA GLU A 69 9.78 3.77 -20.30
C GLU A 69 8.59 2.83 -20.28
N LEU A 70 8.15 2.39 -21.47
CA LEU A 70 6.99 1.51 -21.56
C LEU A 70 7.26 0.17 -20.86
N PRO A 71 6.28 -0.37 -20.11
CA PRO A 71 6.43 -1.66 -19.46
C PRO A 71 6.73 -2.75 -20.49
N ARG A 72 7.65 -3.66 -20.15
CA ARG A 72 8.01 -4.78 -21.03
C ARG A 72 6.84 -5.74 -21.13
N VAL A 73 6.50 -6.13 -22.36
CA VAL A 73 5.34 -6.98 -22.66
C VAL A 73 5.74 -8.45 -22.85
N ASP A 74 6.96 -8.84 -22.44
CA ASP A 74 7.36 -10.24 -22.54
C ASP A 74 6.53 -11.11 -21.59
N PHE A 75 6.30 -12.36 -21.98
CA PHE A 75 5.50 -13.32 -21.21
C PHE A 75 5.96 -13.46 -19.74
N ILE A 76 7.27 -13.39 -19.49
CA ILE A 76 7.84 -13.44 -18.14
C ILE A 76 7.40 -12.23 -17.31
N HIS A 77 7.47 -11.02 -17.88
CA HIS A 77 7.08 -9.78 -17.23
C HIS A 77 5.56 -9.73 -17.03
N LEU A 78 4.79 -10.15 -18.04
CA LEU A 78 3.33 -10.20 -17.97
C LEU A 78 2.84 -11.18 -16.90
N ARG A 79 3.50 -12.35 -16.78
CA ARG A 79 3.25 -13.30 -15.70
C ARG A 79 3.59 -12.70 -14.34
N ALA A 80 4.72 -12.00 -14.22
CA ALA A 80 5.10 -11.33 -12.98
C ALA A 80 4.08 -10.25 -12.58
N TYR A 81 3.62 -9.44 -13.53
CA TYR A 81 2.56 -8.44 -13.31
C TYR A 81 1.25 -9.09 -12.89
N GLY A 82 0.85 -10.17 -13.56
CA GLY A 82 -0.37 -10.92 -13.23
C GLY A 82 -0.32 -11.51 -11.83
N VAL A 83 0.80 -12.13 -11.44
CA VAL A 83 0.99 -12.69 -10.09
C VAL A 83 1.02 -11.59 -9.04
N ALA A 84 1.72 -10.49 -9.28
CA ALA A 84 1.77 -9.35 -8.36
C ALA A 84 0.40 -8.67 -8.19
N ALA A 85 -0.35 -8.48 -9.28
CA ALA A 85 -1.70 -7.92 -9.22
C ALA A 85 -2.67 -8.88 -8.52
N ALA A 86 -2.56 -10.19 -8.77
CA ALA A 86 -3.40 -11.20 -8.13
C ALA A 86 -3.15 -11.25 -6.62
N LEU A 87 -1.89 -11.37 -6.18
CA LEU A 87 -1.55 -11.51 -4.77
C LEU A 87 -1.62 -10.18 -4.00
N GLY A 88 -1.25 -9.07 -4.65
CA GLY A 88 -1.19 -7.76 -4.01
C GLY A 88 -2.52 -7.03 -3.94
N ILE A 89 -3.44 -7.32 -4.88
CA ILE A 89 -4.71 -6.58 -4.99
C ILE A 89 -5.90 -7.54 -5.12
N ALA A 90 -6.00 -8.32 -6.20
CA ALA A 90 -7.24 -9.02 -6.51
C ALA A 90 -7.66 -10.02 -5.42
N PHE A 91 -6.72 -10.82 -4.92
CA PHE A 91 -6.93 -11.79 -3.86
C PHE A 91 -7.31 -11.14 -2.51
N PRO A 92 -6.52 -10.21 -1.94
CA PRO A 92 -6.86 -9.60 -0.66
C PRO A 92 -8.17 -8.80 -0.72
N PHE A 93 -8.46 -8.09 -1.82
CA PHE A 93 -9.73 -7.37 -1.98
C PHE A 93 -10.92 -8.32 -2.15
N ALA A 94 -10.78 -9.41 -2.91
CA ALA A 94 -11.85 -10.41 -3.04
C ALA A 94 -12.13 -11.11 -1.71
N LEU A 95 -11.07 -11.44 -0.95
CA LEU A 95 -11.21 -11.98 0.39
C LEU A 95 -11.92 -10.98 1.30
N LEU A 96 -11.50 -9.71 1.31
CA LEU A 96 -12.16 -8.66 2.08
C LEU A 96 -13.64 -8.54 1.71
N ALA A 97 -13.99 -8.51 0.42
CA ALA A 97 -15.38 -8.44 -0.03
C ALA A 97 -16.21 -9.63 0.48
N PHE A 98 -15.62 -10.82 0.53
CA PHE A 98 -16.30 -12.04 0.97
C PHE A 98 -16.50 -12.09 2.49
N VAL A 99 -15.52 -11.63 3.27
CA VAL A 99 -15.59 -11.70 4.74
C VAL A 99 -16.22 -10.44 5.33
N ALA A 100 -16.12 -9.26 4.70
CA ALA A 100 -16.61 -7.97 5.24
C ALA A 100 -18.06 -7.99 5.77
N PRO A 101 -19.05 -8.62 5.11
CA PRO A 101 -20.42 -8.71 5.64
C PRO A 101 -20.55 -9.54 6.94
N LYS A 102 -19.52 -10.35 7.24
CA LYS A 102 -19.48 -11.30 8.36
C LYS A 102 -18.56 -10.84 9.50
N LEU A 103 -17.81 -9.74 9.32
CA LEU A 103 -16.91 -9.22 10.36
C LEU A 103 -17.65 -8.26 11.29
N PRO A 104 -17.56 -8.46 12.62
CA PRO A 104 -17.77 -7.38 13.58
C PRO A 104 -16.78 -6.23 13.32
N SER A 105 -17.21 -4.98 13.51
CA SER A 105 -16.39 -3.78 13.25
C SER A 105 -15.03 -3.81 13.97
N GLY A 106 -14.95 -4.37 15.18
CA GLY A 106 -13.71 -4.52 15.94
C GLY A 106 -12.68 -5.45 15.30
N VAL A 107 -13.12 -6.48 14.56
CA VAL A 107 -12.22 -7.42 13.86
C VAL A 107 -11.58 -6.74 12.65
N ALA A 108 -12.32 -5.87 11.95
CA ALA A 108 -11.77 -5.12 10.82
C ALA A 108 -10.65 -4.16 11.28
N VAL A 109 -10.81 -3.53 12.44
CA VAL A 109 -9.77 -2.68 13.04
C VAL A 109 -8.55 -3.50 13.43
N LEU A 110 -8.74 -4.69 14.02
CA LEU A 110 -7.64 -5.59 14.37
C LEU A 110 -6.82 -6.01 13.13
N LEU A 111 -7.47 -6.28 11.99
CA LEU A 111 -6.79 -6.62 10.74
C LEU A 111 -5.88 -5.47 10.26
N VAL A 112 -6.32 -4.22 10.37
CA VAL A 112 -5.51 -3.04 10.01
C VAL A 112 -4.28 -2.92 10.93
N ILE A 113 -4.46 -3.14 12.24
CA ILE A 113 -3.37 -3.10 13.23
C ILE A 113 -2.36 -4.23 13.00
N LEU A 114 -2.82 -5.42 12.64
CA LEU A 114 -1.97 -6.58 12.38
C LEU A 114 -1.26 -6.52 11.02
N THR A 115 -1.72 -5.69 10.10
CA THR A 115 -1.12 -5.54 8.76
C THR A 115 0.39 -5.26 8.80
N PRO A 116 0.91 -4.27 9.55
CA PRO A 116 2.36 -4.04 9.67
C PRO A 116 3.09 -5.22 10.34
N ALA A 117 2.45 -5.93 11.28
CA ALA A 117 3.05 -7.09 11.94
C ALA A 117 3.26 -8.26 10.96
N PHE A 118 2.22 -8.60 10.19
CA PHE A 118 2.32 -9.60 9.14
C PHE A 118 3.29 -9.17 8.03
N THR A 119 3.28 -7.90 7.64
CA THR A 119 4.22 -7.36 6.64
C THR A 119 5.67 -7.54 7.10
N TYR A 120 5.97 -7.22 8.36
CA TYR A 120 7.31 -7.42 8.93
C TYR A 120 7.67 -8.90 9.03
N LEU A 121 6.73 -9.76 9.44
CA LEU A 121 6.93 -11.20 9.49
C LEU A 121 7.27 -11.78 8.11
N PHE A 122 6.51 -11.40 7.07
CA PHE A 122 6.79 -11.84 5.70
C PHE A 122 8.11 -11.26 5.17
N SER A 123 8.46 -10.02 5.51
CA SER A 123 9.77 -9.43 5.17
C SER A 123 10.92 -10.26 5.76
N LEU A 124 10.79 -10.70 7.01
CA LEU A 124 11.76 -11.54 7.68
C LEU A 124 11.84 -12.96 7.06
N LEU A 125 10.70 -13.58 6.78
CA LEU A 125 10.63 -14.90 6.11
C LEU A 125 11.23 -14.86 4.71
N ALA A 126 11.01 -13.77 3.98
CA ALA A 126 11.59 -13.53 2.66
C ALA A 126 13.08 -13.13 2.72
N ARG A 127 13.67 -13.02 3.93
CA ARG A 127 15.04 -12.57 4.19
C ARG A 127 15.36 -11.21 3.56
N LEU A 128 14.35 -10.34 3.42
CA LEU A 128 14.52 -8.98 2.93
C LEU A 128 15.05 -8.05 4.02
N GLU A 129 14.86 -8.43 5.30
CA GLU A 129 15.25 -7.64 6.46
C GLU A 129 15.84 -8.53 7.56
N ARG A 130 16.71 -7.96 8.40
CA ARG A 130 17.26 -8.64 9.60
C ARG A 130 16.41 -8.29 10.81
N ILE A 131 16.34 -9.18 11.80
CA ILE A 131 15.61 -8.93 13.05
C ILE A 131 16.18 -7.67 13.71
N HIS A 132 15.36 -6.62 13.78
CA HIS A 132 15.71 -5.37 14.45
C HIS A 132 14.80 -5.17 15.67
N PHE A 133 15.38 -5.17 16.86
CA PHE A 133 14.64 -4.97 18.12
C PHE A 133 13.87 -3.63 18.17
N MET A 134 14.38 -2.61 17.48
CA MET A 134 13.76 -1.28 17.37
C MET A 134 12.48 -1.30 16.51
N SER A 135 12.44 -2.12 15.46
CA SER A 135 11.22 -2.34 14.66
C SER A 135 10.18 -3.12 15.46
N ILE A 136 10.61 -4.11 16.24
CA ILE A 136 9.72 -4.89 17.11
C ILE A 136 9.11 -4.00 18.20
N SER A 137 9.91 -3.18 18.88
CA SER A 137 9.41 -2.28 19.93
C SER A 137 8.49 -1.21 19.36
N GLY A 138 8.82 -0.64 18.20
CA GLY A 138 7.94 0.30 17.49
C GLY A 138 6.61 -0.32 17.08
N LEU A 139 6.63 -1.57 16.61
CA LEU A 139 5.42 -2.32 16.28
C LEU A 139 4.55 -2.57 17.51
N VAL A 140 5.14 -3.03 18.63
CA VAL A 140 4.42 -3.26 19.89
C VAL A 140 3.82 -1.97 20.42
N LEU A 141 4.57 -0.86 20.39
CA LEU A 141 4.07 0.46 20.79
C LEU A 141 2.94 0.95 19.88
N GLY A 142 3.04 0.72 18.56
CA GLY A 142 1.98 1.06 17.61
C GLY A 142 0.70 0.27 17.87
N VAL A 143 0.80 -1.04 18.07
CA VAL A 143 -0.34 -1.90 18.42
C VAL A 143 -0.96 -1.47 19.75
N ALA A 144 -0.13 -1.22 20.77
CA ALA A 144 -0.59 -0.76 22.07
C ALA A 144 -1.32 0.60 21.98
N GLY A 145 -0.77 1.55 21.21
CA GLY A 145 -1.39 2.85 21.01
C GLY A 145 -2.78 2.76 20.38
N VAL A 146 -2.99 1.87 19.40
CA VAL A 146 -4.33 1.70 18.80
C VAL A 146 -5.29 1.00 19.76
N LEU A 147 -4.82 0.03 20.56
CA LEU A 147 -5.64 -0.60 21.60
C LEU A 147 -6.13 0.38 22.68
N PHE A 148 -5.44 1.51 22.89
CA PHE A 148 -5.91 2.57 23.78
C PHE A 148 -6.98 3.48 23.14
N ILE A 149 -7.06 3.51 21.80
CA ILE A 149 -8.03 4.32 21.05
C ILE A 149 -9.36 3.59 20.89
N VAL A 150 -9.31 2.26 20.73
CA VAL A 150 -10.47 1.35 20.59
C VAL A 150 -11.07 1.05 21.95
#